data_AF-A0A535MPX1-F1
#
_entry.id   AF-A0A535MPX1-F1
#
_cell.length_a   1.000
_cell.length_b   1.000
_cell.length_c   1.000
_cell.angle_alpha   90.00
_cell.angle_beta   90.00
_cell.angle_gamma   90.00
#
_symmetry.space_group_name_H-M   'P 1'
#
loop_
_entity.id
_entity.type
_entity.pdbx_description
1 polymer ?
#
loop_
_entity_poly.entity_id
_entity_poly.type
_entity_poly.pdbx_seq_one_letter_code
_entity_poly.pdbx_strand_id
1 'polypeptide(L)'
;MLTRIVSQARRRSRQTQGGFTLVELLVVITILGVLAAIVLFNISGVSASAACNAMKTDGATIQSAADLYYNNTGNYPDSVADKPLPLATEGVNITELKTANLLHQAPPATEAFTYLASPNGTVHGQLVPDVATCRYN
;
A
#
# COMPACT_ATOMS: atom_id res chain seq x y z
N MET A 1 75.59 -10.96 -33.22
CA MET A 1 75.28 -9.56 -32.84
C MET A 1 73.77 -9.34 -32.57
N LEU A 2 73.05 -10.28 -31.93
CA LEU A 2 71.57 -10.19 -31.79
C LEU A 2 70.99 -10.71 -30.46
N THR A 3 71.79 -10.94 -29.42
CA THR A 3 71.30 -11.55 -28.16
C THR A 3 71.11 -10.57 -26.99
N ARG A 4 71.11 -9.25 -27.21
CA ARG A 4 71.03 -8.24 -26.13
C ARG A 4 69.72 -7.46 -26.01
N ILE A 5 68.63 -7.85 -26.69
CA ILE A 5 67.38 -7.07 -26.69
C ILE A 5 66.32 -7.57 -25.68
N VAL A 6 66.47 -8.76 -25.07
CA VAL A 6 65.39 -9.37 -24.26
C VAL A 6 65.35 -8.90 -22.79
N SER A 7 66.23 -8.01 -22.33
CA SER A 7 66.36 -7.70 -20.89
C SER A 7 65.63 -6.44 -20.38
N GLN A 8 64.68 -5.86 -21.11
CA GLN A 8 63.98 -4.63 -20.66
C GLN A 8 62.45 -4.70 -20.57
N ALA A 9 61.82 -5.87 -20.68
CA ALA A 9 60.35 -5.99 -20.62
C ALA A 9 59.78 -6.61 -19.33
N ARG A 10 60.46 -6.44 -18.17
CA ARG A 10 59.93 -6.91 -16.87
C ARG A 10 60.09 -5.92 -15.71
N ARG A 11 59.94 -4.62 -15.96
CA ARG A 11 59.40 -3.73 -14.93
C ARG A 11 57.89 -3.63 -15.11
N ARG A 12 57.19 -4.75 -14.85
CA ARG A 12 55.76 -4.67 -14.48
C ARG A 12 55.73 -3.84 -13.21
N SER A 13 55.11 -2.67 -13.29
CA SER A 13 54.76 -1.86 -12.13
C SER A 13 54.19 -2.79 -11.07
N ARG A 14 54.91 -3.00 -9.98
CA ARG A 14 54.28 -3.40 -8.71
C ARG A 14 53.41 -2.21 -8.35
N GLN A 15 52.21 -2.14 -8.92
CA GLN A 15 51.15 -1.34 -8.36
C GLN A 15 50.99 -1.88 -6.95
N THR A 16 51.43 -1.09 -5.98
CA THR A 16 51.16 -1.33 -4.58
C THR A 16 49.65 -1.42 -4.46
N GLN A 17 49.13 -2.64 -4.35
CA GLN A 17 47.74 -2.86 -3.94
C GLN A 17 47.67 -2.30 -2.53
N GLY A 18 47.22 -1.04 -2.40
CA GLY A 18 46.97 -0.42 -1.12
C GLY A 18 45.86 -1.20 -0.44
N GLY A 19 46.17 -1.85 0.68
CA GLY A 19 45.16 -2.47 1.53
C GLY A 19 44.27 -1.38 2.13
N PHE A 20 42.98 -1.66 2.27
CA PHE A 20 42.05 -0.83 3.02
C PHE A 20 42.57 -0.63 4.45
N THR A 21 42.56 0.61 4.93
CA THR A 21 42.86 0.88 6.33
C THR A 21 41.67 0.49 7.20
N LEU A 22 41.93 0.05 8.44
CA LEU A 22 40.86 -0.22 9.41
C LEU A 22 40.02 1.03 9.68
N VAL A 23 40.63 2.21 9.57
CA VAL A 23 39.96 3.50 9.75
C VAL A 23 38.97 3.77 8.63
N GLU A 24 39.30 3.44 7.37
CA GLU A 24 38.37 3.57 6.25
C GLU A 24 37.13 2.69 6.44
N LEU A 25 37.32 1.44 6.88
CA LEU A 25 36.18 0.56 7.12
C LEU A 25 35.35 1.05 8.32
N LEU A 26 36.00 1.54 9.38
CA LEU A 26 35.34 2.06 10.57
C LEU A 26 34.45 3.26 10.23
N VAL A 27 34.93 4.21 9.43
CA VAL A 27 34.14 5.38 9.03
C VAL A 27 32.95 4.98 8.14
N VAL A 28 33.12 3.97 7.28
CA VAL A 28 32.02 3.49 6.43
C VAL A 28 30.90 2.87 7.26
N ILE A 29 31.23 1.95 8.19
CA ILE A 29 30.18 1.30 8.99
C ILE A 29 29.51 2.27 9.97
N THR A 30 30.21 3.30 10.45
CA THR A 30 29.60 4.32 11.30
C THR A 30 28.61 5.17 10.50
N ILE A 31 28.96 5.60 9.28
CA ILE A 31 28.04 6.33 8.40
C ILE A 31 26.83 5.45 8.05
N LEU A 32 27.05 4.18 7.68
CA LEU A 32 25.96 3.24 7.40
C LEU A 32 25.05 3.00 8.62
N GLY A 33 25.62 2.93 9.83
CA GLY A 33 24.85 2.80 11.07
C GLY A 33 23.95 4.00 11.35
N VAL A 34 24.45 5.23 11.16
CA VAL A 34 23.67 6.47 11.33
C VAL A 34 22.55 6.55 10.29
N LEU A 35 22.85 6.27 9.01
CA LEU A 35 21.84 6.31 7.95
C LEU A 35 20.74 5.28 8.16
N ALA A 36 21.10 4.05 8.55
CA ALA A 36 20.12 2.99 8.82
C ALA A 36 19.16 3.37 9.97
N ALA A 37 19.67 3.98 11.04
CA ALA A 37 18.84 4.43 12.16
C ALA A 37 17.78 5.46 11.73
N ILE A 38 18.15 6.44 10.90
CA ILE A 38 17.22 7.49 10.43
C ILE A 38 16.11 6.91 9.55
N VAL A 39 16.44 5.98 8.66
CA VAL A 39 15.46 5.38 7.73
C VAL A 39 14.35 4.61 8.46
N LEU A 40 14.69 3.88 9.52
CA LEU A 40 13.72 3.09 10.29
C LEU A 40 12.64 3.95 10.95
N PHE A 41 12.99 5.15 11.44
CA PHE A 41 12.01 6.06 12.04
C PHE A 41 11.04 6.69 11.04
N ASN A 42 11.35 6.71 9.74
CA ASN A 42 10.53 7.37 8.72
C ASN A 42 9.41 6.48 8.14
N ILE A 43 9.47 5.16 8.31
CA ILE A 43 8.55 4.22 7.66
C ILE A 43 7.20 4.04 8.37
N SER A 44 7.11 4.33 9.67
CA SER A 44 5.93 3.96 10.48
C SER A 44 4.65 4.74 10.14
N GLY A 45 4.73 5.98 9.65
CA GLY A 45 3.56 6.80 9.33
C GLY A 45 2.99 6.61 7.92
N VAL A 46 3.84 6.21 6.96
CA VAL A 46 3.48 6.14 5.53
C VAL A 46 2.46 5.03 5.25
N SER A 47 2.59 3.89 5.93
CA SER A 47 1.70 2.74 5.74
C SER A 47 0.26 3.02 6.18
N ALA A 48 0.08 3.73 7.29
CA ALA A 48 -1.24 4.07 7.82
C ALA A 48 -2.00 5.05 6.90
N SER A 49 -1.32 6.09 6.39
CA SER A 49 -1.92 7.03 5.44
C SER A 49 -2.24 6.37 4.09
N ALA A 50 -1.38 5.47 3.62
CA ALA A 50 -1.62 4.72 2.39
C ALA A 50 -2.87 3.83 2.50
N ALA A 51 -3.02 3.08 3.59
CA ALA A 51 -4.21 2.27 3.86
C ALA A 51 -5.48 3.13 3.91
N CYS A 52 -5.41 4.31 4.54
CA CYS A 52 -6.55 5.21 4.62
C CYS A 52 -7.00 5.75 3.25
N ASN A 53 -6.04 6.09 2.39
CA ASN A 53 -6.33 6.59 1.05
C ASN A 53 -6.86 5.47 0.12
N ALA A 54 -6.36 4.25 0.27
CA ALA A 54 -6.90 3.08 -0.41
C ALA A 54 -8.38 2.86 -0.03
N MET A 55 -8.68 2.80 1.27
CA MET A 55 -10.05 2.61 1.76
C MET A 55 -11.03 3.71 1.29
N LYS A 56 -10.58 4.97 1.20
CA LYS A 56 -11.41 6.04 0.63
C LYS A 56 -11.72 5.85 -0.85
N THR A 57 -10.78 5.30 -1.60
CA THR A 57 -10.95 5.00 -3.03
C THR A 57 -11.91 3.82 -3.20
N ASP A 58 -11.74 2.78 -2.39
CA ASP A 58 -12.60 1.61 -2.38
C ASP A 58 -14.03 1.99 -1.97
N GLY A 59 -14.18 2.81 -0.93
CA GLY A 59 -15.47 3.35 -0.50
C GLY A 59 -16.22 4.11 -1.59
N ALA A 60 -15.54 5.00 -2.33
CA ALA A 60 -16.16 5.75 -3.43
C ALA A 60 -16.60 4.83 -4.58
N THR A 61 -15.81 3.80 -4.86
CA THR A 61 -16.13 2.79 -5.86
C THR A 61 -17.35 1.97 -5.43
N ILE A 62 -17.43 1.60 -4.15
CA ILE A 62 -18.57 0.86 -3.59
C ILE A 62 -19.84 1.72 -3.57
N GLN A 63 -19.76 2.98 -3.15
CA GLN A 63 -20.90 3.90 -3.22
C GLN A 63 -21.45 3.97 -4.65
N SER A 64 -20.57 4.20 -5.63
CA SER A 64 -20.99 4.28 -7.03
C SER A 64 -21.61 2.96 -7.52
N ALA A 65 -21.06 1.81 -7.13
CA ALA A 65 -21.62 0.51 -7.47
C ALA A 65 -22.99 0.27 -6.81
N ALA A 66 -23.15 0.67 -5.56
CA ALA A 66 -24.40 0.59 -4.81
C ALA A 66 -25.49 1.48 -5.44
N ASP A 67 -25.14 2.70 -5.85
CA ASP A 67 -26.05 3.61 -6.55
C ASP A 67 -26.48 3.04 -7.92
N LEU A 68 -25.54 2.46 -8.67
CA LEU A 68 -25.87 1.80 -9.94
C LEU A 68 -26.77 0.58 -9.73
N TYR A 69 -26.54 -0.18 -8.65
CA TYR A 69 -27.41 -1.31 -8.29
C TYR A 69 -28.82 -0.83 -7.98
N TYR A 70 -28.96 0.23 -7.16
CA TYR A 70 -30.25 0.86 -6.87
C TYR A 70 -30.97 1.34 -8.13
N ASN A 71 -30.25 1.98 -9.06
CA ASN A 71 -30.84 2.42 -10.33
C ASN A 71 -31.39 1.26 -11.18
N ASN A 72 -30.85 0.06 -11.03
CA ASN A 72 -31.28 -1.12 -11.77
C ASN A 72 -32.41 -1.90 -11.07
N THR A 73 -32.38 -1.99 -9.74
CA THR A 73 -33.26 -2.89 -8.96
C THR A 73 -34.28 -2.15 -8.09
N GLY A 74 -34.10 -0.85 -7.88
CA GLY A 74 -34.86 -0.04 -6.93
C GLY A 74 -34.47 -0.27 -5.46
N ASN A 75 -33.44 -1.08 -5.19
CA ASN A 75 -32.98 -1.40 -3.84
C ASN A 75 -31.46 -1.29 -3.75
N TYR A 76 -30.94 -0.96 -2.58
CA TYR A 76 -29.51 -1.09 -2.30
C TYR A 76 -29.16 -2.53 -1.91
N PRO A 77 -27.96 -3.02 -2.30
CA PRO A 77 -27.50 -4.36 -1.98
C PRO A 77 -27.05 -4.41 -0.53
N ASP A 78 -27.75 -5.20 0.28
CA ASP A 78 -27.57 -5.25 1.74
C ASP A 78 -27.24 -6.66 2.23
N SER A 79 -26.36 -6.73 3.23
CA SER A 79 -25.87 -7.98 3.81
C SER A 79 -26.97 -8.91 4.36
N VAL A 80 -28.13 -8.38 4.73
CA VAL A 80 -29.27 -9.17 5.23
C VAL A 80 -30.31 -9.38 4.14
N ALA A 81 -30.77 -8.28 3.55
CA ALA A 81 -31.75 -8.29 2.47
C ALA A 81 -31.83 -6.92 1.78
N ASP A 82 -31.83 -6.92 0.46
CA ASP A 82 -31.93 -5.73 -0.38
C ASP A 82 -33.14 -4.87 -0.01
N LYS A 83 -32.91 -3.55 0.06
CA LYS A 83 -33.92 -2.59 0.53
C LYS A 83 -33.67 -1.20 -0.03
N PRO A 84 -34.72 -0.39 -0.25
CA PRO A 84 -34.59 0.93 -0.85
C PRO A 84 -33.90 1.93 0.08
N LEU A 85 -33.95 1.68 1.39
CA LEU A 85 -33.38 2.53 2.44
C LEU A 85 -32.73 1.64 3.51
N PRO A 86 -31.44 1.29 3.34
CA PRO A 86 -30.70 0.54 4.35
C PRO A 86 -30.63 1.30 5.67
N LEU A 87 -30.66 0.56 6.78
CA LEU A 87 -30.51 1.13 8.11
C LEU A 87 -29.03 1.42 8.39
N ALA A 88 -28.79 2.34 9.32
CA ALA A 88 -27.45 2.56 9.83
C ALA A 88 -26.85 1.25 10.35
N THR A 89 -25.56 1.02 10.10
CA THR A 89 -24.75 -0.15 10.51
C THR A 89 -24.98 -1.46 9.75
N GLU A 90 -25.92 -1.51 8.81
CA GLU A 90 -26.06 -2.68 7.95
C GLU A 90 -24.94 -2.74 6.91
N GLY A 91 -24.42 -3.93 6.65
CA GLY A 91 -23.27 -4.11 5.75
C GLY A 91 -23.67 -4.05 4.28
N VAL A 92 -22.81 -3.50 3.43
CA VAL A 92 -22.97 -3.56 1.97
C VAL A 92 -22.71 -4.98 1.47
N ASN A 93 -23.59 -5.54 0.64
CA ASN A 93 -23.35 -6.86 0.03
C ASN A 93 -22.39 -6.77 -1.16
N ILE A 94 -21.09 -6.81 -0.87
CA ILE A 94 -20.02 -6.71 -1.89
C ILE A 94 -20.04 -7.89 -2.88
N THR A 95 -20.47 -9.08 -2.44
CA THR A 95 -20.55 -10.28 -3.30
C THR A 95 -21.60 -10.09 -4.39
N GLU A 96 -22.71 -9.47 -4.06
CA GLU A 96 -23.79 -9.16 -4.99
C GLU A 96 -23.38 -8.09 -6.00
N LEU A 97 -22.72 -7.02 -5.55
CA LEU A 97 -22.16 -5.99 -6.44
C LEU A 97 -21.18 -6.58 -7.47
N LYS A 98 -20.36 -7.57 -7.06
CA LYS A 98 -19.48 -8.29 -7.99
C LYS A 98 -20.25 -9.18 -8.95
N THR A 99 -21.26 -9.89 -8.46
CA THR A 99 -22.07 -10.79 -9.28
C THR A 99 -22.91 -10.02 -10.31
N ALA A 100 -23.33 -8.80 -9.96
CA ALA A 100 -23.99 -7.86 -10.84
C ALA A 100 -23.03 -7.14 -11.81
N ASN A 101 -21.72 -7.46 -11.79
CA ASN A 101 -20.68 -6.83 -12.60
C ASN A 101 -20.58 -5.31 -12.42
N LEU A 102 -20.92 -4.81 -11.22
CA LEU A 102 -20.80 -3.40 -10.83
C LEU A 102 -19.51 -3.13 -10.06
N LEU A 103 -18.83 -4.20 -9.61
CA LEU A 103 -17.56 -4.13 -8.90
C LEU A 103 -16.58 -5.17 -9.46
N HIS A 104 -15.39 -4.74 -9.86
CA HIS A 104 -14.37 -5.60 -10.45
C HIS A 104 -13.62 -6.45 -9.42
N GLN A 105 -13.38 -5.91 -8.22
CA GLN A 105 -12.63 -6.56 -7.16
C GLN A 105 -13.21 -6.18 -5.78
N ALA A 106 -13.22 -7.14 -4.86
CA ALA A 106 -13.61 -6.88 -3.48
C ALA A 106 -12.46 -6.14 -2.75
N PRO A 107 -12.78 -5.21 -1.85
CA PRO A 107 -11.79 -4.59 -0.98
C PRO A 107 -11.05 -5.64 -0.15
N PRO A 108 -9.87 -5.30 0.38
CA PRO A 108 -9.17 -6.12 1.36
C PRO A 108 -10.05 -6.45 2.57
N ALA A 109 -9.86 -7.61 3.19
CA ALA A 109 -10.59 -8.02 4.41
C ALA A 109 -10.29 -7.15 5.65
N THR A 110 -9.35 -6.21 5.53
CA THR A 110 -9.05 -5.19 6.53
C THR A 110 -10.01 -4.01 6.48
N GLU A 111 -10.95 -4.00 5.54
CA GLU A 111 -11.94 -2.93 5.35
C GLU A 111 -13.37 -3.45 5.50
N ALA A 112 -14.23 -2.64 6.10
CA ALA A 112 -15.66 -2.92 6.23
C ALA A 112 -16.48 -1.72 5.76
N PHE A 113 -17.54 -1.99 5.00
CA PHE A 113 -18.44 -0.99 4.45
C PHE A 113 -19.86 -1.23 4.93
N THR A 114 -20.46 -0.18 5.50
CA THR A 114 -21.80 -0.20 6.08
C THR A 114 -22.61 1.00 5.62
N TYR A 115 -23.92 0.91 5.60
CA TYR A 115 -24.78 2.05 5.31
C TYR A 115 -24.96 2.97 6.51
N LEU A 116 -25.19 4.26 6.23
CA LEU A 116 -25.79 5.21 7.15
C LEU A 116 -27.31 5.25 6.91
N ALA A 117 -28.08 5.56 7.96
CA ALA A 117 -29.51 5.84 7.83
C ALA A 117 -29.70 7.15 7.06
N SER A 118 -29.71 7.05 5.73
CA SER A 118 -29.77 8.17 4.78
C SER A 118 -30.80 7.84 3.69
N PRO A 119 -31.59 8.81 3.20
CA PRO A 119 -32.52 8.63 2.08
C PRO A 119 -31.85 8.11 0.80
N ASN A 120 -30.53 8.25 0.69
CA ASN A 120 -29.76 7.94 -0.50
C ASN A 120 -28.82 6.72 -0.30
N GLY A 121 -29.02 5.89 0.73
CA GLY A 121 -28.19 4.69 0.92
C GLY A 121 -26.68 4.98 1.03
N THR A 122 -26.31 6.04 1.75
CA THR A 122 -24.91 6.48 1.87
C THR A 122 -24.03 5.41 2.53
N VAL A 123 -22.95 5.05 1.86
CA VAL A 123 -21.96 4.06 2.26
C VAL A 123 -20.88 4.71 3.12
N HIS A 124 -20.58 4.05 4.24
CA HIS A 124 -19.55 4.42 5.17
C HIS A 124 -18.51 3.29 5.27
N GLY A 125 -17.23 3.60 5.04
CA GLY A 125 -16.11 2.66 5.14
C GLY A 125 -15.27 2.84 6.40
N GLN A 126 -14.74 1.75 6.96
CA GLN A 126 -13.81 1.76 8.10
C GLN A 126 -12.78 0.62 8.02
N LEU A 127 -11.58 0.85 8.55
CA LEU A 127 -10.57 -0.19 8.73
C LEU A 127 -10.89 -1.05 9.98
N VAL A 128 -10.55 -2.34 9.93
CA VAL A 128 -10.81 -3.32 11.01
C VAL A 128 -9.50 -4.05 11.37
N PRO A 129 -9.15 -4.24 12.67
CA PRO A 129 -9.89 -3.84 13.88
C PRO A 129 -9.59 -2.41 14.37
N ASP A 130 -8.70 -1.68 13.69
CA ASP A 130 -8.19 -0.39 14.18
C ASP A 130 -9.13 0.79 13.83
N VAL A 131 -9.69 1.41 14.87
CA VAL A 131 -10.68 2.51 14.82
C VAL A 131 -10.05 3.91 14.86
N ALA A 132 -8.73 4.06 14.83
CA ALA A 132 -8.07 5.33 15.16
C ALA A 132 -8.04 6.40 14.05
N THR A 133 -9.10 6.52 13.22
CA THR A 133 -9.62 7.74 12.52
C THR A 133 -9.83 7.65 11.01
N CYS A 134 -9.40 6.60 10.32
CA CYS A 134 -9.70 6.53 8.89
C CYS A 134 -11.15 6.06 8.66
N ARG A 135 -11.99 6.99 8.20
CA ARG A 135 -13.37 6.74 7.82
C ARG A 135 -13.63 7.31 6.43
N TYR A 136 -14.35 6.55 5.62
CA TYR A 136 -14.89 7.00 4.34
C TYR A 136 -16.39 7.27 4.55
N ASN A 137 -16.86 8.41 4.06
CA ASN A 137 -18.26 8.87 4.07
C ASN A 137 -18.43 9.93 2.99
#